data_AF-A0A2V9KKM1-F1
#
_entry.id   AF-A0A2V9KKM1-F1
#
_cell.length_a   1.000
_cell.length_b   1.000
_cell.length_c   1.000
_cell.angle_alpha   90.00
_cell.angle_beta   90.00
_cell.angle_gamma   90.00
#
_symmetry.space_group_name_H-M   'P 1'
#
loop_
_entity.id
_entity.type
_entity.pdbx_description
1 polymer ?
#
loop_
_entity_poly.entity_id
_entity_poly.type
_entity_poly.pdbx_seq_one_letter_code
_entity_poly.pdbx_strand_id
1 'polypeptide(L)'
;MKSDRFDEPNTAEKLRGLPWSVAMGAANSVFAQWTLLGWVFVLFLSELGLSKTQIGLLLSIFPLSGVLAPFIGPSAARFGYKRTFLVFFGLRK
;
A
#
# COMPACT_ATOMS: atom_id res chain seq x y z
N MET A 1 20.76 -29.06 17.24
CA MET A 1 20.19 -28.99 15.88
C MET A 1 18.86 -28.26 15.98
N LYS A 2 18.88 -26.92 15.98
CA LYS A 2 17.68 -26.06 16.07
C LYS A 2 17.48 -25.50 14.67
N SER A 3 16.36 -25.83 14.03
CA SER A 3 16.13 -25.42 12.64
C SER A 3 15.87 -23.92 12.60
N ASP A 4 16.77 -23.16 11.97
CA ASP A 4 16.64 -21.74 11.67
C ASP A 4 15.57 -21.49 10.61
N ARG A 5 14.31 -21.75 10.98
CA ARG A 5 13.13 -21.48 10.17
C ARG A 5 12.44 -20.26 10.79
N PHE A 6 12.88 -19.07 10.37
CA PHE A 6 12.28 -17.75 10.67
C PHE A 6 11.83 -17.58 12.15
N ASP A 7 12.69 -17.02 13.00
CA ASP A 7 12.30 -16.58 14.35
C ASP A 7 11.09 -15.64 14.25
N GLU A 8 9.90 -16.16 14.53
CA GLU A 8 8.69 -15.36 14.61
C GLU A 8 8.85 -14.35 15.76
N PRO A 9 8.56 -13.06 15.53
CA PRO A 9 8.73 -12.05 16.58
C PRO A 9 7.88 -12.41 17.80
N ASN A 10 8.49 -12.30 18.98
CA ASN A 10 7.79 -12.54 20.23
C ASN A 10 6.62 -11.54 20.38
N THR A 11 5.58 -11.89 21.14
CA THR A 11 4.38 -11.06 21.34
C THR A 11 4.72 -9.63 21.75
N ALA A 12 5.74 -9.45 22.61
CA ALA A 12 6.24 -8.14 23.01
C ALA A 12 6.81 -7.31 21.84
N GLU A 13 7.51 -7.94 20.88
CA GLU A 13 8.05 -7.25 19.71
C GLU A 13 6.96 -6.87 18.72
N LYS A 14 5.95 -7.73 18.52
CA LYS A 14 4.77 -7.41 17.71
C LYS A 14 4.01 -6.21 18.30
N LEU A 15 3.82 -6.18 19.62
CA LEU A 15 3.17 -5.06 20.32
C LEU A 15 3.94 -3.75 20.17
N ARG A 16 5.28 -3.79 20.12
CA ARG A 16 6.12 -2.59 19.88
C ARG A 16 6.08 -2.13 18.42
N GLY A 17 5.90 -3.04 17.47
CA GLY A 17 5.75 -2.72 16.05
C GLY A 17 4.36 -2.22 15.67
N LEU A 18 3.33 -2.57 16.45
CA LEU A 18 1.93 -2.26 16.16
C LEU A 18 1.66 -0.75 16.00
N PRO A 19 2.12 0.15 16.90
CA PRO A 19 1.91 1.59 16.74
C PRO A 19 2.54 2.13 15.46
N TRP A 20 3.72 1.65 15.08
CA TRP A 20 4.38 2.06 13.83
C TRP A 20 3.61 1.59 12.60
N SER A 21 3.10 0.37 12.61
CA SER A 21 2.26 -0.15 11.53
C SER A 21 0.97 0.67 11.39
N VAL A 22 0.31 1.00 12.50
CA VAL A 22 -0.93 1.78 12.51
C VAL A 22 -0.65 3.21 12.07
N ALA A 23 0.38 3.86 12.60
CA ALA A 23 0.77 5.23 12.24
C ALA A 23 1.11 5.34 10.75
N MET A 24 1.87 4.38 10.22
CA MET A 24 2.20 4.33 8.80
C MET A 24 0.96 4.08 7.94
N GLY A 25 0.08 3.16 8.35
CA GLY A 25 -1.19 2.92 7.67
C GLY A 25 -2.06 4.19 7.63
N ALA A 26 -2.20 4.88 8.76
CA ALA A 26 -2.94 6.14 8.86
C ALA A 26 -2.33 7.24 8.00
N ALA A 27 -1.01 7.45 8.07
CA ALA A 27 -0.32 8.45 7.26
C ALA A 27 -0.45 8.17 5.76
N ASN A 28 -0.32 6.91 5.34
CA ASN A 28 -0.50 6.53 3.94
C ASN A 28 -1.96 6.73 3.49
N SER A 29 -2.94 6.44 4.34
CA SER A 29 -4.35 6.69 4.04
C SER A 29 -4.64 8.19 3.89
N VAL A 30 -4.12 9.04 4.76
CA VAL A 30 -4.24 10.50 4.62
C VAL A 30 -3.60 10.98 3.31
N PHE A 31 -2.39 10.51 3.01
CA PHE A 31 -1.73 10.83 1.74
C PHE A 31 -2.57 10.40 0.54
N ALA A 32 -3.07 9.16 0.51
CA ALA A 32 -3.85 8.62 -0.60
C ALA A 32 -5.15 9.40 -0.79
N GLN A 33 -5.84 9.72 0.31
CA GLN A 33 -7.06 10.52 0.30
C GLN A 33 -6.81 11.95 -0.18
N TRP A 34 -5.67 12.55 0.14
CA TRP A 34 -5.35 13.89 -0.33
C TRP A 34 -4.90 13.94 -1.79
N THR A 35 -4.17 12.92 -2.26
CA THR A 35 -3.51 12.99 -3.58
C THR A 35 -4.30 12.34 -4.71
N LEU A 36 -4.95 11.19 -4.47
CA LEU A 36 -5.47 10.34 -5.55
C LEU A 36 -6.91 9.87 -5.34
N LEU A 37 -7.38 9.80 -4.09
CA LEU A 37 -8.72 9.28 -3.75
C LEU A 37 -9.67 10.37 -3.24
N GLY A 38 -9.21 11.61 -3.18
CA GLY A 38 -9.98 12.76 -2.73
C GLY A 38 -10.79 13.41 -3.84
N TRP A 39 -11.76 14.21 -3.41
CA TRP A 39 -12.57 15.08 -4.27
C TRP A 39 -11.72 16.04 -5.12
N VAL A 40 -10.60 16.53 -4.58
CA VAL A 40 -9.67 17.43 -5.29
C VAL A 40 -9.09 16.78 -6.55
N PHE A 41 -8.77 15.49 -6.51
CA PHE A 41 -8.22 14.78 -7.68
C PHE A 41 -9.27 14.63 -8.79
N VAL A 42 -10.52 14.39 -8.43
CA VAL A 42 -11.64 14.34 -9.40
C VAL A 42 -11.84 15.69 -10.07
N LEU A 43 -11.80 16.79 -9.30
CA LEU A 43 -11.88 18.14 -9.85
C LEU A 43 -10.71 18.44 -10.79
N PHE A 44 -9.49 18.06 -10.39
CA PHE A 44 -8.31 18.21 -11.25
C PHE A 44 -8.47 17.47 -12.59
N LEU A 45 -8.93 16.22 -12.58
CA LEU A 45 -9.17 15.46 -13.81
C LEU A 45 -10.31 16.05 -14.65
N SER A 46 -11.32 16.63 -14.01
CA SER A 46 -12.41 17.33 -14.70
C SER A 46 -11.92 18.60 -15.41
N GLU A 47 -11.08 19.40 -14.75
CA GLU A 47 -10.45 20.59 -15.34
C GLU A 47 -9.46 20.22 -16.46
N LEU A 48 -8.89 19.03 -16.40
CA LEU A 48 -8.05 18.46 -17.46
C LEU A 48 -8.86 18.02 -18.70
N GLY A 49 -10.19 18.18 -18.67
CA GLY A 49 -11.10 17.91 -19.78
C GLY A 49 -11.49 16.44 -19.96
N LEU A 50 -11.23 15.58 -18.97
CA LEU A 50 -11.58 14.16 -19.08
C LEU A 50 -13.10 13.95 -18.97
N SER A 51 -13.63 13.01 -19.76
CA SER A 51 -15.01 12.57 -19.62
C SER A 51 -15.21 11.81 -18.30
N LYS A 52 -16.44 11.86 -17.75
CA LYS A 52 -16.77 11.15 -16.49
C LYS A 52 -16.44 9.65 -16.54
N THR A 53 -16.60 9.02 -17.69
CA THR A 53 -16.25 7.61 -17.91
C THR A 53 -14.74 7.36 -17.75
N GLN A 54 -13.90 8.23 -18.31
CA GLN A 54 -12.44 8.11 -18.18
C GLN A 54 -11.97 8.34 -16.75
N ILE A 55 -12.57 9.33 -16.06
CA ILE A 55 -12.28 9.58 -14.64
C ILE A 55 -12.65 8.35 -13.80
N GLY A 56 -13.85 7.78 -14.00
CA GLY A 56 -14.28 6.57 -13.32
C GLY A 56 -13.35 5.38 -13.58
N LEU A 57 -12.91 5.20 -14.82
CA LEU A 57 -11.95 4.16 -15.19
C LEU A 57 -10.61 4.34 -14.45
N LEU A 58 -10.04 5.55 -14.45
CA LEU A 58 -8.79 5.85 -13.74
C LEU A 58 -8.91 5.59 -12.23
N LEU A 59 -10.01 6.03 -11.62
CA LEU A 59 -10.26 5.82 -10.20
C LEU A 59 -10.45 4.33 -9.86
N SER A 60 -11.02 3.54 -10.77
CA SER A 60 -11.22 2.10 -10.56
C SER A 60 -9.92 1.29 -10.52
N ILE A 61 -8.84 1.79 -11.12
CA ILE A 61 -7.53 1.10 -11.12
C ILE A 61 -7.03 0.92 -9.68
N PHE A 62 -7.28 1.88 -8.79
CA PHE A 62 -6.83 1.82 -7.40
C PHE A 62 -7.43 0.64 -6.62
N PRO A 63 -8.76 0.48 -6.48
CA PRO A 63 -9.34 -0.67 -5.79
C PRO A 63 -9.11 -1.99 -6.54
N LEU A 64 -9.10 -1.97 -7.88
CA LEU A 64 -8.86 -3.19 -8.68
C LEU A 64 -7.43 -3.71 -8.54
N SER A 65 -6.44 -2.84 -8.32
CA SER A 65 -5.08 -3.27 -8.04
C SER A 65 -4.97 -4.13 -6.78
N GLY A 66 -5.88 -3.94 -5.81
CA GLY A 66 -5.96 -4.75 -4.59
C GLY A 66 -6.31 -6.22 -4.87
N VAL A 67 -6.99 -6.52 -5.98
CA VAL A 67 -7.33 -7.89 -6.38
C VAL A 67 -6.07 -8.70 -6.73
N LEU A 68 -4.97 -8.03 -7.08
CA LEU A 68 -3.68 -8.68 -7.35
C LEU A 68 -2.95 -9.08 -6.05
N ALA A 69 -3.36 -8.58 -4.88
CA ALA A 69 -2.66 -8.78 -3.62
C ALA A 69 -2.47 -10.27 -3.23
N PRO A 70 -3.48 -11.17 -3.38
CA PRO A 70 -3.30 -12.58 -3.06
C PRO A 70 -2.27 -13.28 -3.96
N PHE A 71 -2.09 -12.80 -5.20
CA PHE A 71 -1.14 -13.38 -6.15
C PHE A 71 0.30 -12.89 -5.90
N ILE A 72 0.45 -11.63 -5.52
CA ILE A 72 1.77 -11.01 -5.26
C ILE A 72 2.26 -11.36 -3.85
N GLY A 73 1.35 -11.57 -2.90
CA GLY A 73 1.66 -11.86 -1.49
C GLY A 73 2.68 -12.98 -1.28
N PRO A 74 2.51 -14.18 -1.88
CA PRO A 74 3.49 -15.27 -1.78
C PRO A 74 4.87 -14.89 -2.31
N SER A 75 4.94 -14.16 -3.42
CA SER A 75 6.21 -13.69 -4.00
C SER A 75 6.88 -12.65 -3.10
N ALA A 76 6.11 -11.71 -2.54
CA ALA A 76 6.59 -10.72 -1.58
C ALA A 76 7.10 -11.37 -0.28
N ALA A 77 6.45 -12.44 0.19
CA ALA A 77 6.89 -13.21 1.34
C ALA A 77 8.22 -13.93 1.09
N ARG A 78 8.43 -14.48 -0.12
CA ARG A 78 9.69 -15.12 -0.54
C ARG A 78 10.84 -14.12 -0.68
N PHE A 79 10.57 -12.92 -1.20
CA PHE A 79 11.56 -11.85 -1.32
C PHE A 79 11.90 -11.19 0.04
N GLY A 80 10.93 -11.22 0.95
CA GLY A 80 11.02 -10.70 2.32
C GLY A 80 10.30 -9.35 2.47
N TYR A 81 9.38 -9.26 3.43
CA TYR A 81 8.49 -8.11 3.63
C TYR A 81 9.22 -6.77 3.78
N LYS A 82 10.32 -6.73 4.55
CA LYS A 82 11.11 -5.50 4.73
C LYS A 82 11.72 -5.00 3.43
N ARG A 83 12.26 -5.91 2.60
CA ARG A 83 12.87 -5.56 1.31
C ARG A 83 11.82 -5.10 0.32
N THR A 84 10.69 -5.83 0.24
CA THR A 84 9.54 -5.42 -0.57
C THR A 84 9.10 -4.01 -0.17
N PHE A 85 8.86 -3.76 1.12
CA PHE A 85 8.43 -2.45 1.60
C PHE A 85 9.43 -1.34 1.22
N LEU A 86 10.72 -1.51 1.49
CA LEU A 86 11.73 -0.50 1.20
C LEU A 86 11.91 -0.23 -0.30
N VAL A 87 11.80 -1.26 -1.15
CA VAL A 87 11.89 -1.09 -2.61
C VAL A 87 10.69 -0.30 -3.13
N PHE A 88 9.46 -0.72 -2.80
CA PHE A 88 8.25 -0.03 -3.29
C PHE A 88 8.10 1.38 -2.69
N PHE A 89 8.44 1.56 -1.41
CA PHE A 89 8.41 2.86 -0.77
C PHE A 89 9.56 3.76 -1.24
N GLY A 90 10.75 3.21 -1.46
CA GLY A 90 11.93 3.94 -1.93
C GLY A 90 11.85 4.36 -3.40
N LEU A 91 11.24 3.53 -4.25
CA LEU A 91 10.94 3.84 -5.65
C LEU A 91 9.84 4.89 -5.81
N ARG A 92 9.05 5.16 -4.76
CA ARG A 92 7.98 6.17 -4.74
C ARG A 92 8.52 7.61 -4.58
N LYS A 93 9.66 7.91 -5.19
CA LYS A 93 10.22 9.27 -5.28
C LYS A 93 9.94 9.88 -6.64
#